data_AF-A0A7V8NTE8-F1
#
_entry.id   AF-A0A7V8NTE8-F1
#
_cell.length_a   1.000
_cell.length_b   1.000
_cell.length_c   1.000
_cell.angle_alpha   90.00
_cell.angle_beta   90.00
_cell.angle_gamma   90.00
#
_symmetry.space_group_name_H-M   'P 1'
#
loop_
_entity.id
_entity.type
_entity.pdbx_description
1 polymer ?
#
loop_
_entity_poly.entity_id
_entity_poly.type
_entity_poly.pdbx_seq_one_letter_code
_entity_poly.pdbx_strand_id
1 'polypeptide(L)'
;LMAKMLVPETEQSLTAGRVEMPEMEKEPNVLGAVSRGTIDGLHLALNVGAMLVTFIALLALVNAIMGWGHNLAAWFPDSLQRVFGWVLSPVAWVIGIPWHDCKIMGNLLGTRMVINELVAFQQLGALKAALDPRSFTIATFALCGFANFSSIGIQIGGIGALAPEQRGQLAKFGIRAMLAGTMANLMSASIVGMFT
;
A
#
# COMPACT_ATOMS: atom_id res chain seq x y z
N LEU A 1 -5.48 13.28 6.04
CA LEU A 1 -4.42 14.30 6.20
C LEU A 1 -3.45 14.29 5.01
N MET A 2 -2.60 13.26 4.87
CA MET A 2 -1.56 13.21 3.81
C MET A 2 -2.10 13.36 2.38
N ALA A 3 -3.27 12.78 2.07
CA ALA A 3 -3.90 12.94 0.76
C ALA A 3 -4.15 14.42 0.39
N LYS A 4 -4.69 15.21 1.32
CA LYS A 4 -4.96 16.65 1.10
C LYS A 4 -3.70 17.51 1.16
N MET A 5 -2.64 17.04 1.80
CA MET A 5 -1.33 17.71 1.74
C MET A 5 -0.64 17.51 0.39
N LEU A 6 -0.71 16.29 -0.18
CA LEU A 6 -0.11 15.97 -1.48
C LEU A 6 -0.93 16.47 -2.67
N VAL A 7 -2.26 16.42 -2.57
CA VAL A 7 -3.19 16.90 -3.59
C VAL A 7 -4.28 17.72 -2.88
N PRO A 8 -4.03 19.01 -2.64
CA PRO A 8 -5.03 19.92 -2.11
C PRO A 8 -6.25 20.02 -3.02
N GLU A 9 -7.42 20.25 -2.43
CA GLU A 9 -8.63 20.50 -3.22
C GLU A 9 -8.55 21.87 -3.88
N THR A 10 -8.80 21.94 -5.18
CA THR A 10 -8.76 23.20 -5.94
C THR A 10 -10.08 23.52 -6.62
N GLU A 11 -10.96 22.53 -6.73
CA GLU A 11 -12.27 22.67 -7.34
C GLU A 11 -13.37 22.75 -6.28
N GLN A 12 -14.56 23.18 -6.67
CA GLN A 12 -15.72 23.09 -5.77
C GLN A 12 -16.23 21.66 -5.75
N SER A 13 -16.32 21.08 -4.56
CA SER A 13 -16.86 19.74 -4.39
C SER A 13 -18.33 19.69 -4.81
N LEU A 14 -18.67 18.75 -5.69
CA LEU A 14 -20.04 18.49 -6.12
C LEU A 14 -20.99 18.14 -4.96
N THR A 15 -20.44 17.74 -3.82
CA THR A 15 -21.16 17.37 -2.61
C THR A 15 -21.08 18.43 -1.50
N ALA A 16 -20.56 19.63 -1.81
CA ALA A 16 -20.47 20.72 -0.85
C ALA A 16 -21.87 21.20 -0.42
N GLY A 17 -22.18 21.03 0.88
CA GLY A 17 -23.43 21.50 1.49
C GLY A 17 -24.63 20.55 1.30
N ARG A 18 -24.90 20.11 0.06
CA ARG A 18 -25.98 19.16 -0.25
C ARG A 18 -25.48 18.05 -1.17
N VAL A 19 -25.88 16.82 -0.87
CA VAL A 19 -25.63 15.66 -1.72
C VAL A 19 -26.94 15.29 -2.42
N GLU A 20 -26.94 15.37 -3.74
CA GLU A 20 -28.03 14.84 -4.56
C GLU A 20 -27.62 13.45 -5.03
N MET A 21 -28.30 12.42 -4.51
CA MET A 21 -28.06 11.04 -4.93
C MET A 21 -28.99 10.68 -6.08
N PRO A 22 -28.48 10.02 -7.13
CA PRO A 22 -29.33 9.46 -8.16
C PRO A 22 -30.27 8.41 -7.56
N GLU A 23 -31.42 8.17 -8.19
CA GLU A 23 -32.31 7.08 -7.79
C GLU A 23 -31.54 5.75 -7.90
N MET A 24 -31.28 5.12 -6.75
CA MET A 24 -30.69 3.79 -6.70
C MET A 24 -31.78 2.74 -6.85
N GLU A 25 -31.55 1.76 -7.72
CA GLU A 25 -32.38 0.56 -7.77
C GLU A 25 -32.34 -0.12 -6.39
N LYS A 26 -33.49 -0.11 -5.68
CA LYS A 26 -33.63 -0.84 -4.43
C LYS A 26 -34.01 -2.27 -4.75
N GLU A 27 -33.23 -3.20 -4.24
CA GLU A 27 -33.59 -4.61 -4.27
C GLU A 27 -34.90 -4.83 -3.48
N PRO A 28 -35.86 -5.59 -4.02
CA PRO A 28 -37.18 -5.74 -3.42
C PRO A 28 -37.16 -6.53 -2.11
N ASN A 29 -36.09 -7.28 -1.83
CA ASN A 29 -35.93 -8.05 -0.60
C ASN A 29 -34.45 -8.36 -0.30
N VAL A 30 -34.20 -8.88 0.91
CA VAL A 30 -32.86 -9.21 1.40
C VAL A 30 -32.16 -10.26 0.54
N LEU A 31 -32.89 -11.25 0.00
CA LEU A 31 -32.32 -12.28 -0.87
C LEU A 31 -31.81 -11.69 -2.20
N GLY A 32 -32.55 -10.73 -2.77
CA GLY A 32 -32.14 -9.96 -3.93
C GLY A 32 -30.87 -9.15 -3.67
N ALA A 33 -30.82 -8.43 -2.54
CA ALA A 33 -29.64 -7.69 -2.11
C ALA A 33 -28.38 -8.57 -1.93
N VAL A 34 -28.54 -9.74 -1.31
CA VAL A 34 -27.44 -10.71 -1.15
C VAL A 34 -26.98 -11.25 -2.51
N SER A 35 -27.92 -11.60 -3.39
CA SER A 35 -27.61 -12.13 -4.72
C SER A 35 -26.87 -11.11 -5.58
N ARG A 36 -27.35 -9.85 -5.64
CA ARG A 36 -26.70 -8.77 -6.38
C ARG A 36 -25.31 -8.47 -5.82
N GLY A 37 -25.18 -8.28 -4.50
CA GLY A 37 -23.89 -8.02 -3.86
C GLY A 37 -22.87 -9.15 -4.07
N THR A 38 -23.33 -10.41 -4.14
CA THR A 38 -22.46 -11.55 -4.45
C THR A 38 -21.92 -11.50 -5.88
N ILE A 39 -22.76 -11.17 -6.87
CA ILE A 39 -22.37 -11.06 -8.28
C ILE A 39 -21.43 -9.87 -8.47
N ASP A 40 -21.76 -8.71 -7.92
CA ASP A 40 -20.90 -7.52 -7.97
C ASP A 40 -19.55 -7.79 -7.32
N GLY A 41 -19.55 -8.46 -6.16
CA GLY A 41 -18.35 -8.89 -5.45
C GLY A 41 -17.51 -9.87 -6.27
N LEU A 42 -18.14 -10.82 -6.98
CA LEU A 42 -17.43 -11.75 -7.87
C LEU A 42 -16.75 -11.02 -9.02
N HIS A 43 -17.46 -10.10 -9.69
CA HIS A 43 -16.87 -9.29 -10.77
C HIS A 43 -15.70 -8.44 -10.26
N LEU A 44 -15.87 -7.81 -9.09
CA LEU A 44 -14.80 -7.06 -8.44
C LEU A 44 -13.59 -7.94 -8.13
N ALA A 45 -13.81 -9.13 -7.55
CA ALA A 45 -12.76 -10.07 -7.19
C ALA A 45 -11.98 -10.58 -8.40
N LEU A 46 -12.65 -10.90 -9.50
CA LEU A 46 -12.00 -11.32 -10.75
C LEU A 46 -11.12 -10.21 -11.34
N ASN A 47 -11.63 -8.97 -11.38
CA ASN A 47 -10.87 -7.81 -11.88
C ASN A 47 -9.64 -7.53 -11.01
N VAL A 48 -9.81 -7.54 -9.69
CA VAL A 48 -8.70 -7.36 -8.74
C VAL A 48 -7.68 -8.49 -8.87
N GLY A 49 -8.13 -9.75 -8.97
CA GLY A 49 -7.27 -10.91 -9.15
C GLY A 49 -6.41 -10.82 -10.41
N ALA A 50 -7.01 -10.46 -11.55
CA ALA A 50 -6.29 -10.28 -12.81
C ALA A 50 -5.24 -9.17 -12.70
N MET A 51 -5.61 -8.00 -12.14
CA MET A 51 -4.68 -6.88 -11.95
C MET A 51 -3.52 -7.25 -11.01
N LEU A 52 -3.79 -7.99 -9.93
CA LEU A 52 -2.76 -8.46 -9.00
C LEU A 52 -1.75 -9.39 -9.66
N VAL A 53 -2.21 -10.37 -10.45
CA VAL A 53 -1.32 -11.29 -11.18
C VAL A 53 -0.39 -10.50 -12.10
N THR A 54 -0.91 -9.52 -12.84
CA THR A 54 -0.10 -8.67 -13.72
C THR A 54 0.95 -7.86 -12.94
N PHE A 55 0.56 -7.16 -11.88
CA PHE A 55 1.49 -6.34 -11.10
C PHE A 55 2.57 -7.18 -10.40
N ILE A 56 2.20 -8.32 -9.81
CA ILE A 56 3.15 -9.23 -9.15
C ILE A 56 4.12 -9.81 -10.19
N ALA A 57 3.64 -10.21 -11.38
CA ALA A 57 4.49 -10.71 -12.45
C ALA A 57 5.49 -9.65 -12.94
N LEU A 58 5.07 -8.40 -13.10
CA LEU A 58 5.96 -7.29 -13.48
C LEU A 58 7.03 -7.03 -12.40
N LEU A 59 6.64 -7.03 -11.12
CA LEU A 59 7.59 -6.86 -10.02
C LEU A 59 8.59 -8.03 -9.94
N ALA A 60 8.12 -9.26 -10.15
CA ALA A 60 8.98 -10.43 -10.22
C ALA A 60 9.97 -10.34 -11.40
N LEU A 61 9.52 -9.87 -12.56
CA LEU A 61 10.38 -9.62 -13.71
C LEU A 61 11.46 -8.57 -13.41
N VAL A 62 11.09 -7.46 -12.77
CA VAL A 62 12.07 -6.43 -12.36
C VAL A 62 13.10 -7.01 -11.40
N ASN A 63 12.66 -7.75 -10.38
CA ASN A 63 13.58 -8.42 -9.44
C ASN A 63 14.49 -9.44 -10.15
N ALA A 64 13.98 -10.18 -11.15
CA ALA A 64 14.81 -11.11 -11.93
C ALA A 64 15.89 -10.37 -12.75
N ILE A 65 15.53 -9.25 -13.39
CA ILE A 65 16.48 -8.40 -14.11
C ILE A 65 17.54 -7.83 -13.15
N MET A 66 17.12 -7.38 -11.97
CA MET A 66 18.02 -6.87 -10.95
C MET A 66 18.98 -7.94 -10.41
N GLY A 67 18.46 -9.15 -10.15
CA GLY A 67 19.27 -10.29 -9.74
C GLY A 67 20.29 -10.70 -10.80
N TRP A 68 19.93 -10.65 -12.08
CA TRP A 68 20.88 -10.85 -13.18
C TRP A 68 21.98 -9.79 -13.18
N GLY A 69 21.63 -8.52 -12.99
CA GLY A 69 22.60 -7.43 -12.85
C GLY A 69 23.52 -7.58 -11.62
N HIS A 70 22.98 -8.03 -10.49
CA HIS A 70 23.75 -8.31 -9.27
C HIS A 70 24.82 -9.39 -9.48
N ASN A 71 24.51 -10.42 -10.27
CA ASN A 71 25.49 -11.46 -10.62
C ASN A 71 26.67 -10.93 -11.45
N LEU A 72 26.47 -9.85 -12.22
CA LEU A 72 27.53 -9.18 -12.97
C LEU A 72 28.30 -8.16 -12.11
N ALA A 73 27.63 -7.54 -11.14
CA ALA A 73 28.19 -6.53 -10.26
C ALA A 73 27.65 -6.71 -8.84
N ALA A 74 28.47 -7.30 -7.96
CA ALA A 74 28.07 -7.64 -6.59
C ALA A 74 27.65 -6.43 -5.73
N TRP A 75 28.01 -5.20 -6.12
CA TRP A 75 27.59 -3.98 -5.44
C TRP A 75 26.16 -3.53 -5.81
N PHE A 76 25.63 -3.99 -6.95
CA PHE A 76 24.28 -3.65 -7.42
C PHE A 76 23.24 -4.42 -6.58
N PRO A 77 22.12 -3.84 -6.14
CA PRO A 77 21.13 -4.56 -5.34
C PRO A 77 20.41 -5.64 -6.17
N ASP A 78 20.19 -6.81 -5.56
CA ASP A 78 19.53 -7.97 -6.17
C ASP A 78 18.00 -7.83 -6.31
N SER A 79 17.39 -6.89 -5.60
CA SER A 79 15.93 -6.76 -5.54
C SER A 79 15.48 -5.33 -5.21
N LEU A 80 14.28 -4.97 -5.66
CA LEU A 80 13.64 -3.69 -5.32
C LEU A 80 13.45 -3.53 -3.82
N GLN A 81 13.17 -4.62 -3.10
CA GLN A 81 13.01 -4.64 -1.65
C GLN A 81 14.27 -4.12 -0.96
N ARG A 82 15.47 -4.51 -1.43
CA ARG A 82 16.73 -3.99 -0.86
C ARG A 82 16.99 -2.54 -1.24
N VAL A 83 16.63 -2.12 -2.46
CA VAL A 83 16.72 -0.70 -2.86
C VAL A 83 15.88 0.16 -1.93
N PHE A 84 14.59 -0.14 -1.83
CA PHE A 84 13.69 0.59 -0.94
C PHE A 84 14.07 0.37 0.53
N GLY A 85 14.64 -0.77 0.87
CA GLY A 85 15.15 -1.05 2.21
C GLY A 85 16.22 -0.05 2.63
N TRP A 86 17.19 0.20 1.76
CA TRP A 86 18.23 1.20 1.99
C TRP A 86 17.67 2.62 1.99
N VAL A 87 16.82 2.97 1.02
CA VAL A 87 16.20 4.31 0.90
C VAL A 87 15.29 4.64 2.09
N LEU A 88 14.59 3.65 2.65
CA LEU A 88 13.66 3.84 3.76
C LEU A 88 14.30 3.63 5.14
N SER A 89 15.57 3.22 5.20
CA SER A 89 16.30 3.10 6.48
C SER A 89 16.44 4.46 7.20
N PRO A 90 16.81 5.58 6.54
CA PRO A 90 16.79 6.90 7.16
C PRO A 90 15.38 7.33 7.59
N VAL A 91 14.35 6.93 6.85
CA VAL A 91 12.94 7.23 7.21
C VAL A 91 12.55 6.48 8.48
N ALA A 92 13.01 5.23 8.65
CA ALA A 92 12.81 4.47 9.88
C ALA A 92 13.40 5.21 11.10
N TRP A 93 14.57 5.81 10.95
CA TRP A 93 15.18 6.62 12.01
C TRP A 93 14.33 7.84 12.36
N VAL A 94 13.81 8.56 11.35
CA VAL A 94 12.95 9.75 11.53
C VAL A 94 11.67 9.44 12.31
N ILE A 95 11.09 8.25 12.14
CA ILE A 95 9.87 7.85 12.86
C ILE A 95 10.15 7.30 14.28
N GLY A 96 11.39 7.37 14.76
CA GLY A 96 11.75 7.04 16.15
C GLY A 96 12.30 5.63 16.37
N ILE A 97 12.73 4.93 15.32
CA ILE A 97 13.45 3.65 15.44
C ILE A 97 14.93 3.92 15.79
N PRO A 98 15.53 3.22 16.78
CA PRO A 98 16.96 3.27 17.06
C PRO A 98 17.80 2.92 15.83
N TRP A 99 18.96 3.57 15.68
CA TRP A 99 19.81 3.44 14.49
C TRP A 99 20.19 1.99 14.16
N HIS A 100 20.44 1.16 15.18
CA HIS A 100 20.83 -0.23 15.00
C HIS A 100 19.72 -1.10 14.37
N ASP A 101 18.45 -0.75 14.60
CA ASP A 101 17.27 -1.42 14.02
C ASP A 101 16.82 -0.81 12.69
N CYS A 102 17.31 0.37 12.32
CA CYS A 102 16.84 1.11 11.14
C CYS A 102 17.04 0.34 9.84
N LYS A 103 18.12 -0.44 9.71
CA LYS A 103 18.36 -1.27 8.52
C LYS A 103 17.32 -2.39 8.39
N ILE A 104 16.97 -3.01 9.51
CA ILE A 104 15.95 -4.07 9.56
C ILE A 104 14.58 -3.46 9.22
N MET A 105 14.24 -2.34 9.87
CA MET A 105 12.98 -1.64 9.62
C MET A 105 12.86 -1.13 8.19
N GLY A 106 13.94 -0.56 7.64
CA GLY A 106 13.99 -0.13 6.25
C GLY A 106 13.64 -1.28 5.31
N ASN A 107 14.27 -2.44 5.47
CA ASN A 107 13.95 -3.64 4.69
C ASN A 107 12.49 -4.08 4.84
N LEU A 108 11.90 -4.03 6.04
CA LEU A 108 10.48 -4.34 6.23
C LEU A 108 9.56 -3.35 5.49
N LEU A 109 9.87 -2.06 5.52
CA LEU A 109 9.13 -1.03 4.76
C LEU A 109 9.30 -1.24 3.25
N GLY A 110 10.49 -1.60 2.79
CA GLY A 110 10.76 -1.95 1.40
C GLY A 110 10.00 -3.18 0.94
N THR A 111 10.01 -4.26 1.74
CA THR A 111 9.20 -5.46 1.52
C THR A 111 7.72 -5.13 1.44
N ARG A 112 7.22 -4.29 2.37
CA ARG A 112 5.82 -3.85 2.35
C ARG A 112 5.47 -3.11 1.06
N MET A 113 6.29 -2.14 0.68
CA MET A 113 6.06 -1.28 -0.49
C MET A 113 6.08 -2.09 -1.79
N VAL A 114 7.01 -3.03 -1.92
CA VAL A 114 7.20 -3.83 -3.13
C VAL A 114 6.25 -5.02 -3.19
N ILE A 115 6.19 -5.83 -2.13
CA ILE A 115 5.40 -7.06 -2.11
C ILE A 115 4.01 -6.77 -1.56
N ASN A 116 3.89 -6.76 -0.23
CA ASN A 116 2.70 -6.44 0.55
C ASN A 116 3.02 -6.46 2.06
N GLU A 117 2.07 -5.96 2.83
CA GLU A 117 2.11 -5.92 4.29
C GLU A 117 2.02 -7.29 4.95
N LEU A 118 1.32 -8.27 4.38
CA LEU A 118 1.23 -9.61 4.97
C LEU A 118 2.61 -10.29 5.09
N VAL A 119 3.40 -10.23 4.02
CA VAL A 119 4.76 -10.77 4.01
C VAL A 119 5.67 -9.98 4.94
N ALA A 120 5.52 -8.65 5.00
CA ALA A 120 6.27 -7.82 5.93
C ALA A 120 5.95 -8.15 7.40
N PHE A 121 4.68 -8.41 7.73
CA PHE A 121 4.26 -8.82 9.08
C PHE A 121 4.79 -10.21 9.44
N GLN A 122 4.82 -11.16 8.51
CA GLN A 122 5.43 -12.47 8.73
C GLN A 122 6.92 -12.33 9.08
N GLN A 123 7.65 -11.49 8.35
CA GLN A 123 9.06 -11.20 8.64
C GLN A 123 9.25 -10.49 9.98
N LEU A 124 8.41 -9.50 10.30
CA LEU A 124 8.44 -8.80 11.59
C LEU A 124 8.21 -9.78 12.75
N GLY A 125 7.24 -10.68 12.62
CA GLY A 125 6.93 -11.69 13.64
C GLY A 125 8.12 -12.58 13.98
N ALA A 126 8.90 -12.99 12.97
CA ALA A 126 10.13 -13.77 13.16
C ALA A 126 11.26 -12.97 13.86
N LEU A 127 11.21 -11.64 13.78
CA LEU A 127 12.22 -10.74 14.35
C LEU A 127 11.88 -10.24 15.76
N LYS A 128 10.77 -10.70 16.36
CA LYS A 128 10.30 -10.23 17.67
C LYS A 128 11.35 -10.31 18.78
N ALA A 129 12.18 -11.35 18.78
CA ALA A 129 13.24 -11.54 19.79
C ALA A 129 14.52 -10.74 19.48
N ALA A 130 14.68 -10.25 18.24
CA ALA A 130 15.88 -9.58 17.77
C ALA A 130 15.77 -8.05 17.76
N LEU A 131 14.54 -7.50 17.75
CA LEU A 131 14.27 -6.07 17.76
C LEU A 131 14.03 -5.56 19.17
N ASP A 132 14.37 -4.29 19.41
CA ASP A 132 13.96 -3.62 20.63
C ASP A 132 12.41 -3.62 20.75
N PRO A 133 11.83 -3.78 21.96
CA PRO A 133 10.38 -3.77 22.15
C PRO A 133 9.70 -2.51 21.59
N ARG A 134 10.40 -1.37 21.70
CA ARG A 134 9.99 -0.09 21.12
C ARG A 134 9.96 -0.16 19.58
N SER A 135 11.04 -0.64 18.96
CA SER A 135 11.14 -0.81 17.51
C SER A 135 10.06 -1.74 16.97
N PHE A 136 9.81 -2.87 17.64
CA PHE A 136 8.77 -3.81 17.27
C PHE A 136 7.38 -3.17 17.30
N THR A 137 7.09 -2.35 18.32
CA THR A 137 5.83 -1.62 18.44
C THR A 137 5.68 -0.60 17.32
N ILE A 138 6.67 0.26 17.08
CA ILE A 138 6.65 1.26 16.01
C ILE A 138 6.52 0.57 14.64
N ALA A 139 7.26 -0.52 14.42
CA ALA A 139 7.20 -1.31 13.19
C ALA A 139 5.79 -1.84 12.91
N THR A 140 5.09 -2.30 13.94
CA THR A 140 3.71 -2.81 13.80
C THR A 140 2.78 -1.75 13.22
N PHE A 141 2.84 -0.51 13.71
CA PHE A 141 2.03 0.59 13.19
C PHE A 141 2.52 1.08 11.83
N ALA A 142 3.84 1.12 11.62
CA ALA A 142 4.42 1.52 10.36
C ALA A 142 4.01 0.56 9.24
N LEU A 143 3.91 -0.74 9.49
CA LEU A 143 3.53 -1.74 8.50
C LEU A 143 2.01 -1.88 8.28
N CYS A 144 1.18 -1.32 9.17
CA CYS A 144 -0.26 -1.51 9.17
C CYS A 144 -1.00 -0.72 8.07
N GLY A 145 -0.78 -1.06 6.80
CA GLY A 145 -1.53 -0.46 5.70
C GLY A 145 -1.23 -1.09 4.35
N PHE A 146 -2.23 -1.04 3.46
CA PHE A 146 -2.18 -1.58 2.10
C PHE A 146 -1.41 -0.67 1.11
N ALA A 147 -0.47 0.15 1.58
CA ALA A 147 0.27 1.07 0.74
C ALA A 147 1.46 0.38 0.07
N ASN A 148 1.20 -0.28 -1.07
CA ASN A 148 2.16 -1.03 -1.88
C ASN A 148 1.81 -0.93 -3.39
N PHE A 149 2.72 -1.37 -4.26
CA PHE A 149 2.51 -1.31 -5.72
C PHE A 149 1.32 -2.15 -6.19
N SER A 150 1.13 -3.34 -5.61
CA SER A 150 0.00 -4.23 -5.93
C SER A 150 -1.35 -3.56 -5.65
N SER A 151 -1.46 -2.79 -4.57
CA SER A 151 -2.67 -2.04 -4.19
C SER A 151 -3.04 -0.92 -5.15
N ILE A 152 -2.12 -0.44 -5.98
CA ILE A 152 -2.45 0.46 -7.09
C ILE A 152 -3.28 -0.31 -8.12
N GLY A 153 -2.84 -1.53 -8.46
CA GLY A 153 -3.60 -2.44 -9.32
C GLY A 153 -4.98 -2.79 -8.75
N ILE A 154 -5.06 -3.06 -7.44
CA ILE A 154 -6.35 -3.30 -6.75
C ILE A 154 -7.28 -2.10 -6.88
N GLN A 155 -6.80 -0.87 -6.67
CA GLN A 155 -7.63 0.33 -6.77
C GLN A 155 -8.09 0.60 -8.20
N ILE A 156 -7.21 0.45 -9.19
CA ILE A 156 -7.55 0.62 -10.61
C ILE A 156 -8.57 -0.44 -11.04
N GLY A 157 -8.36 -1.71 -10.69
CA GLY A 157 -9.27 -2.79 -11.04
C GLY A 157 -10.60 -2.72 -10.28
N GLY A 158 -10.54 -2.34 -9.00
CA GLY A 158 -11.69 -2.31 -8.11
C GLY A 158 -12.58 -1.10 -8.34
N ILE A 159 -12.05 0.10 -8.09
CA ILE A 159 -12.79 1.35 -8.29
C ILE A 159 -13.09 1.55 -9.77
N GLY A 160 -12.17 1.19 -10.66
CA GLY A 160 -12.39 1.25 -12.10
C GLY A 160 -13.44 0.25 -12.64
N ALA A 161 -13.83 -0.78 -11.88
CA ALA A 161 -14.98 -1.60 -12.23
C ALA A 161 -16.31 -0.88 -11.91
N LEU A 162 -16.32 -0.07 -10.84
CA LEU A 162 -17.47 0.70 -10.39
C LEU A 162 -17.63 2.03 -11.15
N ALA A 163 -16.51 2.66 -11.53
CA ALA A 163 -16.45 3.94 -12.23
C ALA A 163 -15.41 3.87 -13.37
N PRO A 164 -15.76 3.25 -14.52
CA PRO A 164 -14.83 3.02 -15.63
C PRO A 164 -14.15 4.28 -16.16
N GLU A 165 -14.87 5.40 -16.18
CA GLU A 165 -14.38 6.72 -16.60
C GLU A 165 -13.27 7.27 -15.68
N GLN A 166 -13.17 6.78 -14.44
CA GLN A 166 -12.17 7.22 -13.47
C GLN A 166 -10.84 6.44 -13.56
N ARG A 167 -10.76 5.37 -14.37
CA ARG A 167 -9.54 4.54 -14.51
C ARG A 167 -8.30 5.36 -14.83
N GLY A 168 -8.43 6.36 -15.70
CA GLY A 168 -7.33 7.27 -16.05
C GLY A 168 -6.86 8.12 -14.86
N GLN A 169 -7.78 8.60 -14.04
CA GLN A 169 -7.45 9.34 -12.82
C GLN A 169 -6.77 8.44 -11.78
N LEU A 170 -7.31 7.23 -11.57
CA LEU A 170 -6.74 6.25 -10.64
C LEU A 170 -5.31 5.88 -11.01
N ALA A 171 -5.04 5.64 -12.30
CA ALA A 171 -3.70 5.37 -12.79
C ALA A 171 -2.76 6.57 -12.59
N LYS A 172 -3.23 7.79 -12.90
CA LYS A 172 -2.46 9.03 -12.74
C LYS A 172 -2.07 9.29 -11.28
N PHE A 173 -2.98 9.02 -10.33
CA PHE A 173 -2.75 9.28 -8.91
C PHE A 173 -2.19 8.09 -8.13
N GLY A 174 -2.13 6.87 -8.70
CA GLY A 174 -1.78 5.64 -7.99
C GLY A 174 -0.51 5.73 -7.13
N ILE A 175 0.59 6.24 -7.69
CA ILE A 175 1.86 6.41 -6.95
C ILE A 175 1.70 7.46 -5.83
N ARG A 176 1.02 8.58 -6.10
CA ARG A 176 0.78 9.62 -5.09
C ARG A 176 -0.10 9.09 -3.95
N ALA A 177 -1.12 8.29 -4.27
CA ALA A 177 -1.98 7.64 -3.30
C ALA A 177 -1.21 6.64 -2.43
N MET A 178 -0.34 5.82 -3.03
CA MET A 178 0.53 4.89 -2.31
C MET A 178 1.49 5.62 -1.36
N LEU A 179 2.10 6.73 -1.81
CA LEU A 179 2.97 7.56 -0.97
C LEU A 179 2.18 8.23 0.16
N ALA A 180 0.99 8.76 -0.13
CA ALA A 180 0.10 9.35 0.87
C ALA A 180 -0.28 8.33 1.97
N GLY A 181 -0.64 7.11 1.56
CA GLY A 181 -0.93 6.01 2.48
C GLY A 181 0.28 5.63 3.33
N THR A 182 1.45 5.49 2.69
CA THR A 182 2.72 5.21 3.38
C THR A 182 3.02 6.26 4.44
N MET A 183 2.93 7.55 4.10
CA MET A 183 3.18 8.64 5.05
C MET A 183 2.14 8.68 6.17
N ALA A 184 0.89 8.31 5.91
CA ALA A 184 -0.13 8.22 6.95
C ALA A 184 0.21 7.12 7.97
N ASN A 185 0.69 5.96 7.51
CA ASN A 185 1.17 4.89 8.39
C ASN A 185 2.40 5.32 9.20
N LEU A 186 3.37 5.96 8.55
CA LEU A 186 4.58 6.46 9.19
C LEU A 186 4.29 7.54 10.25
N MET A 187 3.30 8.40 9.99
CA MET A 187 2.83 9.39 10.97
C MET A 187 2.22 8.70 12.20
N SER A 188 1.33 7.72 12.00
CA SER A 188 0.77 6.94 13.11
C SER A 188 1.87 6.22 13.91
N ALA A 189 2.85 5.64 13.23
CA ALA A 189 3.99 4.98 13.86
C ALA A 189 4.84 5.95 14.68
N SER A 190 5.06 7.17 14.17
CA SER A 190 5.79 8.23 14.87
C SER A 190 5.07 8.66 16.15
N ILE A 191 3.74 8.83 16.08
CA ILE A 191 2.92 9.15 17.25
C ILE A 191 3.06 8.05 18.30
N VAL A 192 2.96 6.77 17.90
CA VAL A 192 3.16 5.66 18.84
C VAL A 192 4.57 5.67 19.43
N GLY A 193 5.60 5.95 18.63
CA GLY A 193 6.98 6.10 19.09
C GLY A 193 7.22 7.26 20.08
N MET A 194 6.29 8.21 20.19
CA MET A 194 6.35 9.24 21.23
C MET A 194 5.82 8.74 22.58
N PHE A 195 4.94 7.73 22.58
CA PHE A 195 4.27 7.20 23.77
C PHE A 195 4.84 5.83 24.23
N THR A 196 5.92 5.35 23.60
CA THR A 196 6.60 4.09 23.92
C THR A 196 8.06 4.28 24.26
#